data_AF-A0A2V9BY64-F1
#
_entry.id   AF-A0A2V9BY64-F1
#
_cell.length_a   1.000
_cell.length_b   1.000
_cell.length_c   1.000
_cell.angle_alpha   90.00
_cell.angle_beta   90.00
_cell.angle_gamma   90.00
#
_symmetry.space_group_name_H-M   'P 1'
#
loop_
_entity.id
_entity.type
_entity.pdbx_description
1 polymer ?
#
loop_
_entity_poly.entity_id
_entity_poly.type
_entity_poly.pdbx_seq_one_letter_code
_entity_poly.pdbx_strand_id
1 'polypeptide(L)'
;MIQLLLMVFIGILFLGFALFFALGRKSDKNENCPDSEAELLRMLRLHSLEFDPVNLFSDTDYRFLASEPRLRAIARELRKDRKGIALEWLRELQKDVFSMWRFRSLLTRLGVAAGVHNELSEAVQSLLLLSLLCVMRLSVTFFGPFVFGKTAITVRTGVENIKQSCAATLYNLPRERWPQIAAEWQRVQAL
;
A
#
# COMPACT_ATOMS: atom_id res chain seq x y z
N MET A 1 30.69 -7.76 -13.47
CA MET A 1 29.63 -6.84 -13.96
C MET A 1 28.29 -7.10 -13.27
N ILE A 2 27.79 -8.35 -13.24
CA ILE A 2 26.50 -8.69 -12.60
C ILE A 2 26.45 -8.30 -11.11
N GLN A 3 27.51 -8.55 -10.33
CA GLN A 3 27.56 -8.15 -8.91
C GLN A 3 27.48 -6.63 -8.69
N LEU A 4 28.11 -5.84 -9.57
CA LEU A 4 28.05 -4.37 -9.52
C LEU A 4 26.63 -3.86 -9.82
N LEU A 5 25.98 -4.41 -10.85
CA LEU A 5 24.59 -4.08 -11.17
C LEU A 5 23.65 -4.45 -10.01
N LEU A 6 23.89 -5.58 -9.37
CA LEU A 6 23.08 -6.06 -8.25
C LEU A 6 23.27 -5.16 -7.01
N MET A 7 24.49 -4.73 -6.71
CA MET A 7 24.75 -3.76 -5.64
C MET A 7 24.16 -2.38 -5.93
N VAL A 8 24.23 -1.90 -7.16
CA VAL A 8 23.59 -0.63 -7.57
C VAL A 8 22.06 -0.75 -7.42
N PHE A 9 21.48 -1.86 -7.85
CA PHE A 9 20.04 -2.11 -7.69
C PHE A 9 19.62 -2.12 -6.21
N ILE A 10 20.37 -2.84 -5.36
CA ILE A 10 20.14 -2.85 -3.91
C ILE A 10 20.28 -1.44 -3.33
N GLY A 11 21.31 -0.69 -3.74
CA GLY A 11 21.54 0.69 -3.30
C GLY A 11 20.38 1.63 -3.67
N ILE A 12 19.86 1.55 -4.89
CA ILE A 12 18.68 2.31 -5.34
C ILE A 12 17.46 1.92 -4.50
N LEU A 13 17.30 0.64 -4.20
CA LEU A 13 16.18 0.12 -3.42
C LEU A 13 16.23 0.60 -1.96
N PHE A 14 17.43 0.63 -1.36
CA PHE A 14 17.66 1.22 -0.04
C PHE A 14 17.46 2.74 -0.03
N LEU A 15 17.91 3.44 -1.07
CA LEU A 15 17.70 4.88 -1.21
C LEU A 15 16.20 5.19 -1.34
N GLY A 16 15.47 4.43 -2.16
CA GLY A 16 14.02 4.53 -2.29
C GLY A 16 13.30 4.25 -0.97
N PHE A 17 13.77 3.25 -0.22
CA PHE A 17 13.25 2.95 1.12
C PHE A 17 13.50 4.11 2.10
N ALA A 18 14.71 4.65 2.15
CA ALA A 18 15.05 5.79 3.00
C ALA A 18 14.24 7.04 2.64
N LEU A 19 14.07 7.32 1.35
CA LEU A 19 13.23 8.41 0.84
C LEU A 19 11.76 8.22 1.24
N PHE A 20 11.22 7.00 1.12
CA PHE A 20 9.86 6.71 1.53
C PHE A 20 9.63 6.99 3.03
N PHE A 21 10.57 6.59 3.89
CA PHE A 21 10.51 6.89 5.33
C PHE A 21 10.67 8.38 5.64
N ALA A 22 11.52 9.09 4.90
CA ALA A 22 11.73 10.52 5.08
C ALA A 22 10.50 11.34 4.62
N LEU A 23 9.90 10.97 3.49
CA LEU A 23 8.75 11.65 2.88
C LEU A 23 7.42 11.30 3.57
N GLY A 24 7.25 10.05 4.01
CA GLY A 24 6.04 9.58 4.70
C GLY A 24 5.77 10.23 6.05
N ARG A 25 6.70 11.07 6.55
CA ARG A 25 6.59 11.76 7.85
C ARG A 25 5.82 13.09 7.78
N LYS A 26 5.43 13.55 6.60
CA LYS A 26 4.53 14.70 6.42
C LYS A 26 3.15 14.24 5.98
N SER A 27 2.29 13.95 6.95
CA SER A 27 0.86 14.14 6.77
C SER A 27 0.44 15.12 7.85
N ASP A 28 0.51 16.42 7.54
CA ASP A 28 -0.24 17.40 8.30
C ASP A 28 -1.70 16.96 8.21
N LYS A 29 -2.33 16.79 9.37
CA LYS A 29 -3.76 16.46 9.50
C LYS A 29 -4.58 17.49 8.71
N ASN A 30 -4.80 17.23 7.44
CA ASN A 30 -5.80 17.95 6.69
C ASN A 30 -7.15 17.51 7.28
N GLU A 31 -8.01 18.47 7.61
CA GLU A 31 -9.30 18.23 8.24
C GLU A 31 -10.03 17.09 7.52
N ASN A 32 -10.17 15.94 8.21
CA ASN A 32 -10.90 14.79 7.71
C ASN A 32 -12.33 15.24 7.40
N CYS A 33 -12.64 15.45 6.13
CA CYS A 33 -14.03 15.62 5.71
C CYS A 33 -14.60 14.21 5.47
N PRO A 34 -15.46 13.69 6.36
CA PRO A 34 -15.91 12.29 6.29
C PRO A 34 -16.69 12.00 5.00
N ASP A 35 -17.31 13.01 4.39
CA ASP A 35 -18.10 12.87 3.17
C ASP A 35 -17.24 12.50 1.95
N SER A 36 -16.05 13.11 1.79
CA SER A 36 -15.18 12.82 0.65
C SER A 36 -14.47 11.49 0.80
N GLU A 37 -14.13 11.08 2.02
CA GLU A 37 -13.57 9.75 2.29
C GLU A 37 -14.61 8.65 2.04
N ALA A 38 -15.86 8.83 2.49
CA ALA A 38 -16.93 7.88 2.25
C ALA A 38 -17.24 7.72 0.76
N GLU A 39 -17.31 8.82 0.00
CA GLU A 39 -17.52 8.74 -1.44
C GLU A 39 -16.30 8.14 -2.16
N LEU A 40 -15.08 8.48 -1.73
CA LEU A 40 -13.86 7.86 -2.24
C LEU A 40 -13.90 6.34 -2.06
N LEU A 41 -14.25 5.84 -0.87
CA LEU A 41 -14.38 4.41 -0.59
C LEU A 41 -15.52 3.74 -1.36
N ARG A 42 -16.58 4.49 -1.69
CA ARG A 42 -17.65 4.01 -2.56
C ARG A 42 -17.19 3.86 -4.01
N MET A 43 -16.33 4.76 -4.50
CA MET A 43 -15.75 4.71 -5.85
C MET A 43 -14.57 3.73 -5.94
N LEU A 44 -13.73 3.68 -4.91
CA LEU A 44 -12.56 2.81 -4.78
C LEU A 44 -12.85 1.73 -3.75
N ARG A 45 -13.10 0.52 -4.22
CA ARG A 45 -13.25 -0.64 -3.33
C ARG A 45 -11.87 -1.06 -2.78
N LEU A 46 -11.42 -0.39 -1.72
CA LEU A 46 -10.14 -0.64 -1.05
C LEU A 46 -10.26 -1.77 -0.02
N HIS A 47 -10.18 -3.01 -0.47
CA HIS A 47 -10.43 -4.19 0.38
C HIS A 47 -9.26 -4.48 1.34
N SER A 48 -8.05 -4.02 1.04
CA SER A 48 -6.85 -4.42 1.79
C SER A 48 -6.68 -3.71 3.14
N LEU A 49 -7.35 -2.56 3.32
CA LEU A 49 -7.22 -1.72 4.52
C LEU A 49 -8.13 -2.17 5.68
N GLU A 50 -9.13 -3.01 5.40
CA GLU A 50 -10.04 -3.60 6.40
C GLU A 50 -9.35 -4.66 7.25
N PHE A 51 -8.28 -5.26 6.72
CA PHE A 51 -7.52 -6.32 7.39
C PHE A 51 -6.43 -5.74 8.30
N ASP A 52 -6.29 -6.28 9.52
CA ASP A 52 -5.22 -5.91 10.45
C ASP A 52 -3.96 -6.78 10.25
N PRO A 53 -2.85 -6.25 9.72
CA PRO A 53 -1.66 -7.03 9.45
C PRO A 53 -0.83 -7.36 10.69
N VAL A 54 -1.09 -6.76 11.86
CA VAL A 54 -0.21 -6.87 13.05
C VAL A 54 0.00 -8.33 13.44
N ASN A 55 -1.07 -9.12 13.51
CA ASN A 55 -0.99 -10.53 13.89
C ASN A 55 -0.47 -11.42 12.76
N LEU A 56 -0.62 -11.01 11.50
CA LEU A 56 -0.24 -11.79 10.33
C LEU A 56 1.28 -11.95 10.21
N PHE A 57 2.03 -10.87 10.51
CA PHE A 57 3.50 -10.85 10.43
C PHE A 57 4.18 -11.10 11.79
N SER A 58 3.40 -11.31 12.86
CA SER A 58 3.92 -11.67 14.18
C SER A 58 4.41 -13.12 14.24
N ASP A 59 5.55 -13.35 14.87
CA ASP A 59 6.14 -14.67 15.04
C ASP A 59 5.96 -15.25 16.45
N THR A 60 5.26 -14.54 17.34
CA THR A 60 5.09 -14.93 18.75
C THR A 60 4.47 -16.33 18.87
N ASP A 61 3.33 -16.55 18.21
CA ASP A 61 2.64 -17.85 18.24
C ASP A 61 3.47 -18.95 17.56
N TYR A 62 4.16 -18.62 16.48
CA TYR A 62 5.02 -19.56 15.78
C TYR A 62 6.18 -20.02 16.67
N ARG A 63 6.86 -19.10 17.36
CA ARG A 63 7.96 -19.42 18.27
C ARG A 63 7.48 -20.27 19.44
N PHE A 64 6.31 -19.95 20.00
CA PHE A 64 5.70 -20.72 21.07
C PHE A 64 5.36 -22.16 20.64
N LEU A 65 4.80 -22.36 19.44
CA LEU A 65 4.51 -23.70 18.92
C LEU A 65 5.77 -24.46 18.49
N ALA A 66 6.80 -23.75 18.02
CA ALA A 66 8.05 -24.36 17.55
C ALA A 66 8.96 -24.84 18.69
N SER A 67 8.84 -24.24 19.88
CA SER A 67 9.63 -24.63 21.05
C SER A 67 9.24 -26.00 21.60
N GLU A 68 7.98 -26.42 21.41
CA GLU A 68 7.47 -27.72 21.84
C GLU A 68 7.62 -28.76 20.70
N PRO A 69 8.42 -29.85 20.87
CA PRO A 69 8.65 -30.85 19.82
C PRO A 69 7.37 -31.47 19.26
N ARG A 70 6.35 -31.66 20.12
CA ARG A 70 5.04 -32.24 19.75
C ARG A 70 4.21 -31.31 18.86
N LEU A 71 4.43 -30.00 18.92
CA LEU A 71 3.65 -28.99 18.20
C LEU A 71 4.34 -28.44 16.95
N ARG A 72 5.56 -28.92 16.61
CA ARG A 72 6.32 -28.47 15.43
C ARG A 72 5.60 -28.69 14.09
N ALA A 73 4.71 -29.68 14.00
CA ALA A 73 3.90 -29.88 12.80
C ALA A 73 2.90 -28.71 12.64
N ILE A 74 2.22 -28.35 13.72
CA ILE A 74 1.27 -27.23 13.79
C ILE A 74 1.99 -25.90 13.53
N ALA A 75 3.19 -25.71 14.08
CA ALA A 75 3.99 -24.52 13.80
C ALA A 75 4.31 -24.34 12.30
N ARG A 76 4.60 -25.45 11.58
CA ARG A 76 4.88 -25.41 10.14
C ARG A 76 3.63 -25.11 9.32
N GLU A 77 2.49 -25.68 9.70
CA GLU A 77 1.20 -25.40 9.07
C GLU A 77 0.80 -23.93 9.26
N LEU A 78 0.87 -23.43 10.49
CA LEU A 78 0.64 -22.01 10.80
C LEU A 78 1.52 -21.09 9.94
N ARG A 79 2.82 -21.41 9.78
CA ARG A 79 3.73 -20.64 8.93
C ARG A 79 3.30 -20.67 7.46
N LYS A 80 2.83 -21.82 6.96
CA LYS A 80 2.35 -21.97 5.58
C LYS A 80 1.09 -21.14 5.33
N ASP A 81 0.14 -21.19 6.25
CA ASP A 81 -1.13 -20.48 6.14
C ASP A 81 -0.92 -18.96 6.23
N ARG A 82 -0.18 -18.50 7.24
CA ARG A 82 0.18 -17.07 7.36
C ARG A 82 0.97 -16.58 6.15
N LYS A 83 1.82 -17.40 5.55
CA LYS A 83 2.52 -17.05 4.30
C LYS A 83 1.53 -16.83 3.16
N GLY A 84 0.54 -17.71 3.00
CA GLY A 84 -0.50 -17.58 1.98
C GLY A 84 -1.29 -16.28 2.14
N ILE A 85 -1.81 -16.04 3.35
CA ILE A 85 -2.57 -14.84 3.69
C ILE A 85 -1.73 -13.58 3.51
N ALA A 86 -0.45 -13.59 3.92
CA ALA A 86 0.45 -12.44 3.74
C ALA A 86 0.70 -12.10 2.28
N LEU A 87 0.88 -13.11 1.42
CA LEU A 87 1.09 -12.88 -0.01
C LEU A 87 -0.18 -12.36 -0.70
N GLU A 88 -1.35 -12.84 -0.27
CA GLU A 88 -2.65 -12.36 -0.76
C GLU A 88 -2.90 -10.92 -0.31
N TRP A 89 -2.74 -10.62 0.97
CA TRP A 89 -2.88 -9.27 1.50
C TRP A 89 -1.94 -8.27 0.80
N LEU A 90 -0.66 -8.63 0.60
CA LEU A 90 0.29 -7.81 -0.15
C LEU A 90 -0.13 -7.60 -1.61
N ARG A 91 -0.77 -8.59 -2.24
CA ARG A 91 -1.29 -8.47 -3.61
C ARG A 91 -2.49 -7.52 -3.67
N GLU A 92 -3.43 -7.62 -2.73
CA GLU A 92 -4.57 -6.70 -2.64
C GLU A 92 -4.10 -5.28 -2.35
N LEU A 93 -3.12 -5.10 -1.46
CA LEU A 93 -2.49 -3.79 -1.23
C LEU A 93 -1.89 -3.18 -2.51
N GLN A 94 -1.20 -3.98 -3.33
CA GLN A 94 -0.66 -3.51 -4.60
C GLN A 94 -1.75 -3.05 -5.55
N LYS A 95 -2.86 -3.80 -5.63
CA LYS A 95 -4.02 -3.43 -6.46
C LYS A 95 -4.64 -2.13 -5.97
N ASP A 96 -4.82 -1.98 -4.66
CA ASP A 96 -5.38 -0.79 -4.05
C ASP A 96 -4.52 0.45 -4.33
N VAL A 97 -3.20 0.35 -4.15
CA VAL A 97 -2.25 1.44 -4.49
C VAL A 97 -2.31 1.79 -5.96
N PHE A 98 -2.33 0.78 -6.84
CA PHE A 98 -2.41 1.01 -8.29
C PHE A 98 -3.74 1.66 -8.70
N SER A 99 -4.84 1.23 -8.08
CA SER A 99 -6.18 1.78 -8.28
C SER A 99 -6.24 3.24 -7.83
N MET A 100 -5.70 3.57 -6.66
CA MET A 100 -5.62 4.95 -6.17
C MET A 100 -4.73 5.82 -7.09
N TRP A 101 -3.61 5.30 -7.56
CA TRP A 101 -2.76 6.02 -8.51
C TRP A 101 -3.48 6.31 -9.85
N ARG A 102 -4.18 5.32 -10.42
CA ARG A 102 -5.00 5.52 -11.64
C ARG A 102 -6.14 6.50 -11.41
N PHE A 103 -6.84 6.39 -10.28
CA PHE A 103 -7.92 7.30 -9.92
C PHE A 103 -7.41 8.74 -9.80
N ARG A 104 -6.28 8.94 -9.13
CA ARG A 104 -5.65 10.25 -9.05
C ARG A 104 -5.25 10.79 -10.42
N SER A 105 -4.66 9.96 -11.28
CA SER A 105 -4.35 10.36 -12.67
C SER A 105 -5.59 10.73 -13.47
N LEU A 106 -6.76 10.13 -13.18
CA LEU A 106 -8.03 10.53 -13.76
C LEU A 106 -8.45 11.92 -13.26
N LEU A 107 -8.35 12.16 -11.94
CA LEU A 107 -8.68 13.47 -11.35
C LEU A 107 -7.83 14.59 -11.94
N THR A 108 -6.53 14.39 -12.12
CA THR A 108 -5.64 15.40 -12.72
C THR A 108 -6.01 15.68 -14.18
N ARG A 109 -6.34 14.64 -14.97
CA ARG A 109 -6.82 14.79 -16.36
C ARG A 109 -8.15 15.55 -16.45
N LEU A 110 -9.00 15.45 -15.45
CA LEU A 110 -10.27 16.19 -15.37
C LEU A 110 -10.10 17.66 -14.93
N GLY A 111 -8.85 18.15 -14.89
CA GLY A 111 -8.54 19.55 -14.64
C GLY A 111 -8.51 19.92 -13.16
N VAL A 112 -8.37 18.94 -12.25
CA VAL A 112 -8.08 19.23 -10.85
C VAL A 112 -6.65 19.70 -10.77
N ALA A 113 -6.45 21.01 -10.69
CA ALA A 113 -5.13 21.63 -10.61
C ALA A 113 -4.45 21.28 -9.28
N ALA A 114 -3.78 20.15 -9.22
CA ALA A 114 -2.69 19.94 -8.28
C ALA A 114 -1.43 20.58 -8.91
N GLY A 115 -0.67 21.38 -8.17
CA GLY A 115 0.60 21.90 -8.70
C GLY A 115 1.48 20.75 -9.19
N VAL A 116 2.17 20.92 -10.32
CA VAL A 116 3.01 19.88 -10.97
C VAL A 116 3.97 19.19 -10.01
N HIS A 117 4.50 19.94 -9.03
CA HIS A 117 5.35 19.41 -7.96
C HIS A 117 4.63 18.41 -7.04
N ASN A 118 3.38 18.67 -6.69
CA ASN A 118 2.58 17.78 -5.84
C ASN A 118 2.19 16.51 -6.60
N GLU A 119 1.87 16.61 -7.89
CA GLU A 119 1.60 15.43 -8.72
C GLU A 119 2.83 14.52 -8.85
N LEU A 120 4.01 15.10 -9.10
CA LEU A 120 5.26 14.34 -9.21
C LEU A 120 5.64 13.68 -7.89
N SER A 121 5.55 14.41 -6.77
CA SER A 121 5.85 13.88 -5.43
C SER A 121 4.98 12.67 -5.10
N GLU A 122 3.70 12.72 -5.44
CA GLU A 122 2.76 11.65 -5.14
C GLU A 122 2.87 10.46 -6.10
N ALA A 123 3.19 10.71 -7.37
CA ALA A 123 3.56 9.64 -8.30
C ALA A 123 4.82 8.89 -7.83
N VAL A 124 5.84 9.62 -7.38
CA VAL A 124 7.06 9.04 -6.81
C VAL A 124 6.74 8.24 -5.55
N GLN A 125 5.92 8.77 -4.63
CA GLN A 125 5.52 8.06 -3.42
C GLN A 125 4.75 6.77 -3.72
N SER A 126 3.84 6.80 -4.69
CA SER A 126 3.10 5.61 -5.14
C SER A 126 4.03 4.56 -5.74
N LEU A 127 4.99 4.98 -6.57
CA LEU A 127 5.99 4.08 -7.16
C LEU A 127 6.91 3.46 -6.09
N LEU A 128 7.38 4.26 -5.13
CA LEU A 128 8.17 3.78 -4.01
C LEU A 128 7.40 2.74 -3.19
N LEU A 129 6.13 3.00 -2.88
CA LEU A 129 5.28 2.06 -2.15
C LEU A 129 5.04 0.76 -2.93
N LEU A 130 4.78 0.84 -4.24
CA LEU A 130 4.64 -0.34 -5.10
C LEU A 130 5.92 -1.18 -5.14
N SER A 131 7.08 -0.52 -5.25
CA SER A 131 8.38 -1.20 -5.23
C SER A 131 8.63 -1.89 -3.89
N LEU A 132 8.29 -1.24 -2.77
CA LEU A 132 8.40 -1.80 -1.43
C LEU A 132 7.48 -3.02 -1.27
N LEU A 133 6.23 -2.93 -1.71
CA LEU A 133 5.29 -4.05 -1.70
C LEU A 133 5.82 -5.24 -2.52
N CYS A 134 6.46 -4.98 -3.67
CA CYS A 134 7.08 -6.03 -4.48
C CYS A 134 8.21 -6.73 -3.73
N VAL A 135 9.08 -5.96 -3.07
CA VAL A 135 10.21 -6.47 -2.27
C VAL A 135 9.71 -7.27 -1.08
N MET A 136 8.68 -6.78 -0.38
CA MET A 136 8.05 -7.52 0.71
C MET A 136 7.45 -8.83 0.21
N ARG A 137 6.79 -8.85 -0.94
CA ARG A 137 6.22 -10.07 -1.52
C ARG A 137 7.29 -11.11 -1.84
N LEU A 138 8.38 -10.69 -2.49
CA LEU A 138 9.52 -11.57 -2.75
C LEU A 138 10.12 -12.10 -1.45
N SER A 139 10.31 -11.22 -0.47
CA SER A 139 10.93 -11.59 0.80
C SER A 139 10.03 -12.53 1.62
N VAL A 140 8.71 -12.33 1.64
CA VAL A 140 7.75 -13.28 2.25
C VAL A 140 7.78 -14.61 1.50
N THR A 141 7.97 -14.59 0.19
CA THR A 141 8.08 -15.81 -0.62
C THR A 141 9.30 -16.65 -0.23
N PHE A 142 10.47 -16.03 -0.03
CA PHE A 142 11.71 -16.75 0.27
C PHE A 142 11.94 -17.00 1.78
N PHE A 143 11.68 -16.01 2.62
CA PHE A 143 12.01 -16.06 4.06
C PHE A 143 10.79 -16.35 4.94
N GLY A 144 9.58 -16.12 4.42
CA GLY A 144 8.32 -16.31 5.15
C GLY A 144 7.75 -15.01 5.71
N PRO A 145 6.57 -15.08 6.33
CA PRO A 145 5.78 -13.90 6.71
C PRO A 145 6.36 -13.12 7.89
N PHE A 146 7.29 -13.67 8.66
CA PHE A 146 7.72 -13.07 9.94
C PHE A 146 8.82 -12.02 9.85
N VAL A 147 9.37 -11.79 8.65
CA VAL A 147 10.51 -10.87 8.47
C VAL A 147 10.11 -9.39 8.57
N PHE A 148 8.81 -9.07 8.47
CA PHE A 148 8.33 -7.69 8.22
C PHE A 148 7.33 -7.14 9.22
N GLY A 149 7.31 -7.62 10.47
CA GLY A 149 6.32 -7.21 11.48
C GLY A 149 6.06 -5.69 11.54
N LYS A 150 7.11 -4.88 11.76
CA LYS A 150 6.97 -3.41 11.81
C LYS A 150 6.77 -2.76 10.44
N THR A 151 7.36 -3.35 9.39
CA THR A 151 7.28 -2.81 8.02
C THR A 151 5.87 -2.92 7.45
N ALA A 152 5.11 -3.96 7.81
CA ALA A 152 3.71 -4.12 7.40
C ALA A 152 2.83 -2.95 7.89
N ILE A 153 3.07 -2.49 9.13
CA ILE A 153 2.40 -1.30 9.68
C ILE A 153 2.78 -0.06 8.85
N THR A 154 4.07 0.15 8.58
CA THR A 154 4.52 1.30 7.78
C THR A 154 3.93 1.31 6.38
N VAL A 155 3.88 0.16 5.72
CA VAL A 155 3.27 0.02 4.39
C VAL A 155 1.79 0.35 4.44
N ARG A 156 1.05 -0.19 5.43
CA ARG A 156 -0.36 0.15 5.63
C ARG A 156 -0.54 1.66 5.82
N THR A 157 0.25 2.29 6.69
CA THR A 157 0.23 3.75 6.89
C THR A 157 0.53 4.50 5.58
N GLY A 158 1.45 4.02 4.76
CA GLY A 158 1.74 4.59 3.45
C GLY A 158 0.54 4.56 2.51
N VAL A 159 -0.20 3.45 2.49
CA VAL A 159 -1.43 3.28 1.69
C VAL A 159 -2.51 4.21 2.23
N GLU A 160 -2.65 4.31 3.55
CA GLU A 160 -3.58 5.22 4.22
C GLU A 160 -3.31 6.68 3.86
N ASN A 161 -2.04 7.09 3.79
CA ASN A 161 -1.65 8.44 3.38
C ASN A 161 -2.03 8.73 1.93
N ILE A 162 -1.87 7.77 1.02
CA ILE A 162 -2.31 7.92 -0.38
C ILE A 162 -3.84 8.03 -0.45
N LYS A 163 -4.56 7.22 0.33
CA LYS A 163 -6.03 7.30 0.45
C LYS A 163 -6.45 8.70 0.89
N GLN A 164 -5.85 9.21 1.96
CA GLN A 164 -6.12 10.56 2.47
C GLN A 164 -5.83 11.64 1.43
N SER A 165 -4.73 11.52 0.69
CA SER A 165 -4.43 12.47 -0.39
C SER A 165 -5.46 12.43 -1.52
N CYS A 166 -5.94 11.23 -1.90
CA CYS A 166 -7.02 11.10 -2.87
C CYS A 166 -8.33 11.71 -2.36
N ALA A 167 -8.66 11.50 -1.09
CA ALA A 167 -9.85 12.10 -0.47
C ALA A 167 -9.75 13.64 -0.41
N ALA A 168 -8.57 14.18 -0.10
CA ALA A 168 -8.32 15.61 -0.08
C ALA A 168 -8.44 16.24 -1.48
N THR A 169 -7.94 15.57 -2.52
CA THR A 169 -8.05 16.06 -3.90
C THR A 169 -9.48 15.94 -4.44
N LEU A 170 -10.26 14.94 -3.99
CA LEU A 170 -11.70 14.86 -4.25
C LEU A 170 -12.50 15.93 -3.49
N TYR A 171 -12.11 16.27 -2.25
CA TYR A 171 -12.76 17.30 -1.45
C TYR A 171 -12.67 18.70 -2.09
N ASN A 172 -11.56 18.99 -2.76
CA ASN A 172 -11.35 20.26 -3.46
C ASN A 172 -12.21 20.42 -4.74
N LEU A 173 -12.97 19.38 -5.13
CA LEU A 173 -13.86 19.42 -6.27
C LEU A 173 -15.30 19.75 -5.87
N PRO A 174 -16.05 20.51 -6.72
CA PRO A 174 -17.49 20.70 -6.52
C PRO A 174 -18.23 19.36 -6.47
N ARG A 175 -19.09 19.18 -5.45
CA ARG A 175 -19.82 17.92 -5.20
C ARG A 175 -20.71 17.51 -6.39
N GLU A 176 -21.17 18.48 -7.17
CA GLU A 176 -21.99 18.27 -8.38
C GLU A 176 -21.25 17.46 -9.45
N ARG A 177 -19.90 17.48 -9.44
CA ARG A 177 -19.07 16.73 -10.39
C ARG A 177 -18.79 15.29 -9.96
N TRP A 178 -19.03 14.94 -8.70
CA TRP A 178 -18.71 13.61 -8.17
C TRP A 178 -19.43 12.47 -8.90
N PRO A 179 -20.73 12.57 -9.24
CA PRO A 179 -21.41 11.51 -10.00
C PRO A 179 -20.79 11.28 -11.39
N GLN A 180 -20.34 12.36 -12.05
CA GLN A 180 -19.68 12.27 -13.36
C GLN A 180 -18.32 11.58 -13.24
N ILE A 181 -17.54 11.93 -12.20
CA ILE A 181 -16.26 11.28 -11.89
C ILE A 181 -16.46 9.79 -11.59
N ALA A 182 -17.46 9.43 -10.80
CA ALA A 182 -17.79 8.04 -10.51
C ALA A 182 -18.13 7.25 -11.79
N ALA A 183 -18.93 7.83 -12.69
CA ALA A 183 -19.30 7.20 -13.96
C ALA A 183 -18.09 7.04 -14.90
N GLU A 184 -17.21 8.03 -14.96
CA GLU A 184 -15.96 7.95 -15.74
C GLU A 184 -15.01 6.90 -15.16
N TRP A 185 -14.89 6.85 -13.84
CA TRP A 185 -14.08 5.87 -13.15
C TRP A 185 -14.55 4.43 -13.40
N GLN A 186 -15.86 4.18 -13.35
CA GLN A 186 -16.44 2.88 -13.71
C GLN A 186 -16.10 2.46 -15.15
N ARG A 187 -16.09 3.41 -16.09
CA ARG A 187 -15.66 3.15 -17.48
C ARG A 187 -14.18 2.80 -17.55
N VAL A 188 -13.32 3.50 -16.80
CA VAL A 188 -11.87 3.22 -16.75
C VAL A 188 -11.54 1.89 -16.07
N GLN A 189 -12.37 1.43 -15.13
CA GLN A 189 -12.22 0.12 -14.48
C GLN A 189 -12.67 -1.05 -15.35
N ALA A 190 -13.58 -0.82 -16.31
CA ALA A 190 -14.06 -1.85 -17.24
C ALA A 190 -13.09 -2.12 -18.42
N LEU A 191 -12.03 -1.30 -18.56
CA LEU A 191 -10.97 -1.40 -19.57
C LEU A 191 -9.68 -2.00 -18.99
#